data_AF-A0A378SGS2-F1
#
_entry.id   AF-A0A378SGS2-F1
#
_cell.length_a   1.000
_cell.length_b   1.000
_cell.length_c   1.000
_cell.angle_alpha   90.00
_cell.angle_beta   90.00
_cell.angle_gamma   90.00
#
_symmetry.space_group_name_H-M   'P 1'
#
loop_
_entity.id
_entity.type
_entity.pdbx_description
1 polymer ?
#
loop_
_entity_poly.entity_id
_entity_poly.type
_entity_poly.pdbx_seq_one_letter_code
_entity_poly.pdbx_strand_id
1 'polypeptide(L)' 'MGDDSGAKLIDDELRDVIATLRARYPDCPTGEIEALVADIYGRLNASATVSAHLIPLTMNLSLRALRTMSQRRG' A
#
# COMPACT_ATOMS: atom_id res chain seq x y z
N MET A 1 -25.89 -3.39 -11.71
CA MET A 1 -25.77 -2.94 -10.31
C MET A 1 -24.91 -3.96 -9.58
N GLY A 2 -23.61 -3.91 -9.89
CA GLY A 2 -22.49 -4.55 -9.20
C GLY A 2 -21.39 -3.47 -9.25
N ASP A 3 -20.48 -3.29 -8.30
CA ASP A 3 -19.87 -4.24 -7.37
C ASP A 3 -19.44 -3.46 -6.10
N ASP A 4 -20.39 -2.83 -5.40
CA ASP A 4 -20.10 -1.98 -4.21
C ASP A 4 -19.38 -2.75 -3.09
N SER A 5 -19.63 -4.07 -2.99
CA SER A 5 -18.97 -4.95 -2.03
C SER A 5 -17.48 -5.17 -2.31
N GLY A 6 -17.05 -5.12 -3.58
CA GLY A 6 -15.64 -5.27 -3.94
C GLY A 6 -14.83 -4.04 -3.56
N ALA A 7 -15.38 -2.84 -3.80
CA ALA A 7 -14.78 -1.58 -3.38
C ALA A 7 -14.64 -1.50 -1.85
N LYS A 8 -15.66 -1.98 -1.11
CA LYS A 8 -15.62 -2.01 0.36
C LYS A 8 -14.55 -2.94 0.93
N LEU A 9 -14.36 -4.12 0.33
CA LEU A 9 -13.30 -5.05 0.74
C LEU A 9 -11.91 -4.47 0.52
N ILE A 10 -11.69 -3.82 -0.62
CA ILE A 10 -10.43 -3.12 -0.95
C ILE A 10 -10.16 -2.00 0.07
N ASP A 11 -11.16 -1.21 0.42
CA ASP A 11 -11.04 -0.15 1.41
C ASP A 11 -10.67 -0.68 2.80
N ASP A 12 -11.26 -1.81 3.21
CA ASP A 12 -10.93 -2.45 4.49
C ASP A 12 -9.47 -2.98 4.48
N GLU A 13 -9.04 -3.62 3.39
CA GLU A 13 -7.65 -4.09 3.23
C GLU A 13 -6.64 -2.93 3.21
N LEU A 14 -6.96 -1.80 2.56
CA LEU A 14 -6.10 -0.61 2.55
C LEU A 14 -5.99 0.02 3.94
N ARG A 15 -7.07 0.03 4.75
CA ARG A 15 -7.01 0.50 6.14
C ARG A 15 -6.10 -0.36 7.00
N ASP A 16 -6.12 -1.67 6.85
CA ASP A 16 -5.23 -2.58 7.60
C ASP A 16 -3.75 -2.36 7.23
N VAL A 17 -3.47 -2.11 5.95
CA VAL A 17 -2.13 -1.72 5.48
C VAL A 17 -1.69 -0.39 6.11
N ILE A 18 -2.56 0.63 6.11
CA ILE A 18 -2.27 1.94 6.71
C ILE A 18 -2.01 1.78 8.22
N ALA A 19 -2.84 1.03 8.94
CA ALA A 19 -2.67 0.79 10.37
C ALA A 19 -1.33 0.12 10.69
N THR A 20 -0.95 -0.89 9.90
CA THR A 20 0.32 -1.59 10.02
C THR A 20 1.51 -0.66 9.78
N LEU A 21 1.44 0.21 8.76
CA LEU A 21 2.50 1.16 8.45
C LEU A 21 2.61 2.24 9.53
N ARG A 22 1.50 2.74 10.07
CA ARG A 22 1.50 3.70 11.18
C ARG A 22 2.14 3.13 12.44
N ALA A 23 1.85 1.87 12.78
CA ALA A 23 2.48 1.20 13.91
C ALA A 23 4.00 1.04 13.73
N ARG A 24 4.45 0.86 12.49
CA ARG A 24 5.87 0.66 12.16
C ARG A 24 6.66 1.94 11.97
N TYR A 25 5.98 3.04 11.62
CA TYR A 25 6.56 4.35 11.37
C TYR A 25 5.81 5.43 12.17
N PRO A 26 5.91 5.42 13.51
CA PRO A 26 5.16 6.32 14.38
C PRO A 26 5.52 7.81 14.18
N ASP A 27 6.74 8.09 13.71
CA ASP A 27 7.22 9.46 13.47
C ASP A 27 6.80 10.02 12.10
N CYS A 28 6.20 9.19 11.23
CA CYS A 28 5.75 9.63 9.92
C CYS A 28 4.32 10.18 10.01
N PRO A 29 4.04 11.36 9.43
CA PRO A 29 2.71 11.94 9.43
C PRO A 29 1.69 10.99 8.80
N THR A 30 0.51 10.89 9.42
CA THR A 30 -0.54 9.98 8.97
C THR A 30 -0.96 10.26 7.53
N GLY A 31 -1.08 11.53 7.14
CA GLY A 31 -1.43 11.91 5.76
C GLY A 31 -0.36 11.53 4.72
N GLU A 32 0.93 11.46 5.11
CA GLU A 32 1.99 11.00 4.20
C GLU A 32 1.90 9.48 3.96
N ILE A 33 1.59 8.71 5.01
CA ILE A 33 1.38 7.26 4.91
C ILE A 33 0.15 6.96 4.03
N GLU A 34 -0.96 7.66 4.25
CA GLU A 34 -2.19 7.50 3.46
C GLU A 34 -1.98 7.84 1.98
N ALA A 35 -1.32 8.97 1.69
CA ALA A 35 -1.01 9.38 0.32
C ALA A 35 -0.09 8.38 -0.39
N LEU A 36 0.91 7.84 0.31
CA LEU A 36 1.82 6.83 -0.23
C LEU A 36 1.10 5.52 -0.54
N VAL A 37 0.23 5.05 0.36
CA VAL A 37 -0.56 3.83 0.14
C VAL A 37 -1.50 4.00 -1.05
N ALA A 38 -2.17 5.14 -1.16
CA ALA A 38 -3.06 5.45 -2.29
C ALA A 38 -2.31 5.50 -3.63
N ASP A 39 -1.15 6.15 -3.70
CA ASP A 39 -0.33 6.20 -4.93
C ASP A 39 0.11 4.79 -5.38
N ILE A 40 0.63 4.00 -4.44
CA ILE A 40 1.13 2.66 -4.74
C ILE A 40 -0.03 1.75 -5.17
N TYR A 41 -1.15 1.79 -4.46
CA TYR A 41 -2.34 1.03 -4.84
C TYR A 41 -2.83 1.43 -6.23
N GLY A 42 -2.95 2.73 -6.51
CA GLY A 42 -3.40 3.24 -7.81
C GLY A 42 -2.50 2.78 -8.97
N ARG A 43 -1.17 2.86 -8.79
CA ARG A 43 -0.19 2.42 -9.79
C ARG A 43 -0.27 0.92 -10.06
N LEU A 44 -0.46 0.13 -9.01
CA LEU A 44 -0.53 -1.31 -9.13
C LEU A 44 -1.86 -1.75 -9.75
N ASN A 45 -2.97 -1.20 -9.29
CA ASN A 45 -4.30 -1.43 -9.85
C ASN A 45 -4.36 -1.07 -11.35
N ALA A 46 -3.67 0.00 -11.77
CA ALA A 46 -3.59 0.40 -13.17
C ALA A 46 -2.77 -0.57 -14.05
N SER A 47 -1.87 -1.36 -13.45
CA SER A 47 -0.94 -2.24 -14.17
C SER A 47 -1.28 -3.73 -14.09
N ALA A 48 -2.18 -4.12 -13.20
CA ALA A 48 -2.45 -5.52 -12.91
C ALA A 48 -3.64 -6.05 -13.73
N THR A 49 -3.35 -6.97 -14.63
CA THR A 49 -4.36 -7.75 -15.38
C THR A 49 -5.00 -8.87 -14.55
N VAL A 50 -4.48 -9.13 -13.33
CA VAL A 50 -5.00 -10.12 -12.37
C VAL A 50 -4.92 -9.55 -10.94
N SER A 51 -6.07 -9.27 -10.33
CA SER A 51 -6.19 -8.50 -9.08
C SER A 51 -5.83 -9.28 -7.80
N ALA A 52 -5.79 -10.62 -7.86
CA ALA A 52 -5.60 -11.48 -6.67
C ALA A 52 -4.16 -11.49 -6.11
N HIS A 53 -3.17 -10.98 -6.86
CA HIS A 53 -1.77 -10.94 -6.43
C HIS A 53 -1.24 -9.52 -6.20
N LEU A 54 -2.11 -8.51 -6.30
CA LEU A 54 -1.75 -7.11 -6.13
C LEU A 54 -1.18 -6.83 -4.75
N ILE A 55 -1.88 -7.24 -3.69
CA ILE A 55 -1.47 -6.97 -2.31
C ILE A 55 -0.10 -7.61 -1.97
N PRO A 56 0.16 -8.90 -2.28
CA PRO A 56 1.49 -9.47 -2.13
C PRO A 56 2.59 -8.76 -2.94
N LEU A 57 2.28 -8.30 -4.16
CA LEU A 57 3.21 -7.56 -5.01
C LEU A 57 3.51 -6.17 -4.46
N THR A 58 2.48 -5.47 -3.97
CA THR A 58 2.60 -4.18 -3.29
C THR A 58 3.57 -4.27 -2.11
N MET A 59 3.36 -5.26 -1.24
CA MET A 59 4.17 -5.43 -0.04
C MET A 59 5.64 -5.68 -0.39
N ASN A 60 5.91 -6.58 -1.34
CA ASN A 60 7.27 -6.92 -1.74
C ASN A 60 8.01 -5.74 -2.38
N LEU A 61 7.33 -4.95 -3.20
CA LEU A 61 7.94 -3.78 -3.84
C LEU A 61 8.27 -2.69 -2.83
N SER A 62 7.36 -2.42 -1.88
CA SER A 62 7.57 -1.43 -0.82
C SER A 62 8.76 -1.80 0.09
N LEU A 63 8.88 -3.07 0.48
CA LEU A 63 10.01 -3.56 1.30
C LEU A 63 11.35 -3.38 0.59
N ARG A 64 11.40 -3.62 -0.72
CA ARG A 64 12.62 -3.49 -1.52
C ARG A 64 13.06 -2.03 -1.68
N ALA A 65 12.10 -1.12 -1.88
CA ALA A 65 12.37 0.31 -1.97
C ALA A 65 12.91 0.87 -0.65
N LEU A 66 12.30 0.50 0.48
CA LEU A 66 12.71 0.94 1.81
C LEU A 66 14.13 0.45 2.20
N ARG A 67 14.49 -0.79 1.84
CA ARG A 67 15.87 -1.28 2.01
C ARG A 67 16.87 -0.44 1.23
N THR A 68 16.52 -0.06 0.00
CA THR A 68 17.39 0.74 -0.87
C THR A 68 17.55 2.17 -0.35
N MET A 69 16.47 2.76 0.17
CA MET A 69 16.52 4.10 0.82
C MET A 69 17.34 4.09 2.10
N SER A 70 17.24 3.05 2.93
CA SER A 70 18.00 2.93 4.17
C SER A 70 19.51 2.80 3.92
N GLN A 71 19.91 2.06 2.87
CA GLN A 71 21.32 1.89 2.48
C GLN A 71 21.98 3.16 1.92
N ARG A 72 21.19 4.12 1.42
CA ARG A 72 21.72 5.40 0.89
C ARG A 72 21.90 6.48 1.96
N ARG A 73 21.42 6.23 3.18
CA ARG A 73 21.48 7.17 4.32
C ARG A 73 22.51 6.75 5.38
N GLY A 74 23.22 5.65 5.15
CA GLY A 74 24.37 5.20 5.94
C GLY A 74 25.69 5.55 5.29
#